data_AF-A0A6M4ISI5-F1
#
_entry.id   AF-A0A6M4ISI5-F1
#
_cell.length_a   1.000
_cell.length_b   1.000
_cell.length_c   1.000
_cell.angle_alpha   90.00
_cell.angle_beta   90.00
_cell.angle_gamma   90.00
#
_symmetry.space_group_name_H-M   'P 1'
#
loop_
_entity.id
_entity.type
_entity.pdbx_description
1 polymer ?
#
loop_
_entity_poly.entity_id
_entity_poly.type
_entity_poly.pdbx_seq_one_letter_code
_entity_poly.pdbx_strand_id
1 'polypeptide(L)'
;MQHLDSERLAAFDHEAFTAEEHAHLAACTTCRGEVEAYAQLVQMAGALVTHDARDTTHRLSSWESIASGLRPVEQQTTVSTSVSASAPRAATIPINDASAPVTPWWARSSLRAAAAVALMASGAVLGRVTAGGTPASADRAAGVAGVMAESLGLGDVSLRPATYGAAGEFASVSQATSLLNRAQRDYERASLWLAANDSTPHDSDVYRARLAALDQMMAASRAALSDAPQDPVLNQYYLAAFSAREATLQQLGTSLPVGKTIERY
;
A
#
# COMPACT_ATOMS: atom_id res chain seq x y z
N MET A 1 -30.27 -34.58 -18.30
CA MET A 1 -31.01 -34.10 -17.12
C MET A 1 -30.71 -32.63 -16.96
N GLN A 2 -31.70 -31.81 -16.71
CA GLN A 2 -31.48 -30.38 -16.44
C GLN A 2 -31.01 -30.24 -14.99
N HIS A 3 -29.88 -29.56 -14.78
CA HIS A 3 -29.34 -29.31 -13.45
C HIS A 3 -30.11 -28.19 -12.75
N LEU A 4 -30.03 -28.15 -11.41
CA LEU A 4 -30.49 -27.00 -10.65
C LEU A 4 -29.61 -25.78 -11.00
N ASP A 5 -30.23 -24.60 -11.02
CA ASP A 5 -29.50 -23.37 -11.27
C ASP A 5 -28.52 -23.05 -10.12
N SER A 6 -27.37 -22.45 -10.45
CA SER A 6 -26.35 -22.13 -9.46
C SER A 6 -26.84 -21.14 -8.40
N GLU A 7 -27.72 -20.21 -8.75
CA GLU A 7 -28.31 -19.28 -7.78
C GLU A 7 -29.21 -20.02 -6.80
N ARG A 8 -29.97 -21.02 -7.29
CA ARG A 8 -30.81 -21.86 -6.44
C ARG A 8 -29.99 -22.73 -5.49
N LEU A 9 -28.87 -23.27 -5.97
CA LEU A 9 -27.95 -24.03 -5.12
C LEU A 9 -27.28 -23.17 -4.05
N ALA A 10 -26.98 -21.89 -4.34
CA ALA A 10 -26.38 -20.96 -3.37
C ALA A 10 -27.38 -20.50 -2.29
N ALA A 11 -28.68 -20.46 -2.61
CA ALA A 11 -29.71 -19.98 -1.68
C ALA A 11 -30.06 -20.95 -0.52
N PHE A 12 -29.46 -22.15 -0.49
CA PHE A 12 -29.80 -23.20 0.47
C PHE A 12 -29.51 -22.84 1.94
N ASP A 13 -28.66 -21.83 2.19
CA ASP A 13 -28.32 -21.37 3.53
C ASP A 13 -29.46 -20.56 4.20
N HIS A 14 -30.35 -19.97 3.40
CA HIS A 14 -31.51 -19.21 3.87
C HIS A 14 -32.87 -19.78 3.43
N GLU A 15 -32.89 -20.69 2.45
CA GLU A 15 -34.11 -21.35 1.97
C GLU A 15 -33.96 -22.88 1.91
N ALA A 16 -34.93 -23.59 2.49
CA ALA A 16 -34.96 -25.05 2.40
C ALA A 16 -35.25 -25.52 0.97
N PHE A 17 -34.65 -26.65 0.56
CA PHE A 17 -34.98 -27.31 -0.70
C PHE A 17 -36.41 -27.86 -0.67
N THR A 18 -37.09 -27.76 -1.80
CA THR A 18 -38.39 -28.40 -2.01
C THR A 18 -38.24 -29.91 -2.13
N ALA A 19 -39.35 -30.65 -2.00
CA ALA A 19 -39.33 -32.11 -2.11
C ALA A 19 -38.82 -32.61 -3.48
N GLU A 20 -39.14 -31.88 -4.56
CA GLU A 20 -38.68 -32.20 -5.92
C GLU A 20 -37.18 -31.98 -6.08
N GLU A 21 -36.65 -30.90 -5.50
CA GLU A 21 -35.21 -30.60 -5.49
C GLU A 21 -34.43 -31.65 -4.67
N HIS A 22 -34.97 -32.10 -3.54
CA HIS A 22 -34.38 -33.21 -2.78
C HIS A 22 -34.33 -34.51 -3.58
N ALA A 23 -35.41 -34.84 -4.30
CA ALA A 23 -35.43 -36.00 -5.19
C ALA A 23 -34.39 -35.85 -6.33
N HIS A 24 -34.20 -34.64 -6.84
CA HIS A 24 -33.17 -34.34 -7.83
C HIS A 24 -31.75 -34.53 -7.25
N LEU A 25 -31.44 -33.99 -6.07
CA LEU A 25 -30.13 -34.13 -5.40
C LEU A 25 -29.80 -35.59 -5.07
N ALA A 26 -30.82 -36.40 -4.78
CA ALA A 26 -30.64 -37.85 -4.60
C ALA A 26 -30.23 -38.55 -5.90
N ALA A 27 -30.68 -38.07 -7.06
CA ALA A 27 -30.40 -38.67 -8.37
C ALA A 27 -29.18 -38.06 -9.09
N CYS A 28 -28.85 -36.79 -8.85
CA CYS A 28 -27.79 -36.06 -9.55
C CYS A 28 -26.54 -35.88 -8.68
N THR A 29 -25.44 -36.56 -9.03
CA THR A 29 -24.17 -36.46 -8.31
C THR A 29 -23.48 -35.11 -8.49
N THR A 30 -23.61 -34.47 -9.65
CA THR A 30 -23.04 -33.14 -9.93
C THR A 30 -23.61 -32.07 -9.01
N CYS A 31 -24.94 -31.92 -8.96
CA CYS A 31 -25.58 -30.93 -8.10
C CYS A 31 -25.31 -31.21 -6.61
N ARG A 32 -25.21 -32.48 -6.21
CA ARG A 32 -24.82 -32.84 -4.84
C ARG A 32 -23.40 -32.39 -4.51
N GLY A 33 -22.45 -32.62 -5.42
CA GLY A 33 -21.08 -32.16 -5.26
C GLY A 33 -20.97 -30.64 -5.14
N GLU A 34 -21.80 -29.90 -5.88
CA GLU A 34 -21.88 -28.43 -5.76
C GLU A 34 -22.43 -27.98 -4.40
N VAL A 35 -23.52 -28.60 -3.90
CA VAL A 35 -24.04 -28.30 -2.55
C VAL A 35 -23.00 -28.59 -1.47
N GLU A 36 -22.29 -29.71 -1.57
CA GLU A 36 -21.21 -30.07 -0.64
C GLU A 36 -20.06 -29.03 -0.69
N ALA A 37 -19.68 -28.57 -1.88
CA ALA A 37 -18.66 -27.54 -2.05
C ALA A 37 -19.09 -26.20 -1.42
N TYR A 38 -20.34 -25.79 -1.60
CA TYR A 38 -20.88 -24.59 -0.95
C TYR A 38 -20.92 -24.73 0.57
N ALA A 39 -21.34 -25.89 1.09
CA ALA A 39 -21.33 -26.15 2.53
C ALA A 39 -19.91 -26.07 3.13
N GLN A 40 -18.89 -26.56 2.42
CA GLN A 40 -17.48 -26.42 2.82
C GLN A 40 -17.02 -24.95 2.85
N LEU A 41 -17.40 -24.16 1.85
CA LEU A 41 -17.09 -22.72 1.81
C LEU A 41 -17.70 -21.98 3.00
N VAL A 42 -18.97 -22.24 3.32
CA VAL A 42 -19.65 -21.65 4.49
C VAL A 42 -18.96 -22.06 5.79
N GLN A 43 -18.55 -23.33 5.91
CA GLN A 43 -17.81 -23.81 7.07
C GLN A 43 -16.46 -23.11 7.23
N MET A 44 -15.68 -22.95 6.15
CA MET A 44 -14.41 -22.23 6.18
C MET A 44 -14.60 -20.75 6.53
N ALA A 45 -15.62 -20.10 5.98
CA ALA A 45 -15.94 -18.71 6.31
C ALA A 45 -16.30 -18.56 7.80
N GLY A 46 -17.12 -19.46 8.36
CA GLY A 46 -17.43 -19.50 9.79
C GLY A 46 -16.19 -19.73 10.67
N ALA A 47 -15.27 -20.60 10.24
CA ALA A 47 -14.01 -20.82 10.95
C ALA A 47 -13.13 -19.55 10.99
N LEU A 48 -13.05 -18.81 9.89
CA LEU A 48 -12.33 -17.53 9.84
C LEU A 48 -12.95 -16.48 10.77
N VAL A 49 -14.28 -16.34 10.77
CA VAL A 49 -14.98 -15.40 11.66
C VAL A 49 -14.74 -15.73 13.13
N THR A 50 -14.77 -17.02 13.51
CA THR A 50 -14.52 -17.42 14.90
C THR A 50 -13.06 -17.24 15.33
N HIS A 51 -12.11 -17.37 14.41
CA HIS A 51 -10.70 -17.08 14.67
C HIS A 51 -10.49 -15.57 14.89
N ASP A 52 -11.05 -14.74 14.00
CA ASP A 52 -10.93 -13.28 14.08
C ASP A 52 -11.61 -12.72 15.35
N ALA A 53 -12.77 -13.28 15.73
CA ALA A 53 -13.45 -12.95 16.98
C ALA A 53 -12.64 -13.33 18.24
N ARG A 54 -11.85 -14.41 18.19
CA ARG A 54 -10.97 -14.79 19.30
C ARG A 54 -9.75 -13.89 19.39
N ASP A 55 -9.15 -13.51 18.26
CA ASP A 55 -7.99 -12.60 18.25
C ASP A 55 -8.36 -11.16 18.61
N THR A 56 -9.55 -10.68 18.22
CA THR A 56 -10.02 -9.32 18.56
C THR A 56 -10.27 -9.12 20.05
N THR A 57 -10.63 -10.16 20.82
CA THR A 57 -10.77 -10.04 22.29
C THR A 57 -9.46 -9.69 23.00
N HIS A 58 -8.30 -9.86 22.35
CA HIS A 58 -7.01 -9.74 23.02
C HIS A 58 -6.21 -8.47 22.65
N ARG A 59 -6.63 -7.69 21.64
CA ARG A 59 -5.79 -6.58 21.13
C ARG A 59 -6.45 -5.26 20.78
N LEU A 60 -7.77 -5.16 20.70
CA LEU A 60 -8.42 -3.87 20.50
C LEU A 60 -8.99 -3.43 21.83
N SER A 61 -8.44 -2.34 22.38
CA SER A 61 -9.05 -1.63 23.51
C SER A 61 -10.55 -1.49 23.23
N SER A 62 -11.38 -1.99 24.13
CA SER A 62 -12.84 -1.91 23.98
C SER A 62 -13.25 -0.48 23.65
N TRP A 63 -14.33 -0.32 22.90
CA TRP A 63 -14.86 1.01 22.57
C TRP A 63 -15.07 1.87 23.83
N GLU A 64 -15.51 1.26 24.94
CA GLU A 64 -15.54 1.88 26.27
C GLU A 64 -14.20 2.48 26.73
N SER A 65 -13.07 1.82 26.50
CA SER A 65 -11.74 2.33 26.84
C SER A 65 -11.41 3.59 26.03
N ILE A 66 -11.69 3.56 24.72
CA ILE A 66 -11.50 4.72 23.83
C ILE A 66 -12.45 5.87 24.19
N ALA A 67 -13.73 5.56 24.43
CA ALA A 67 -14.76 6.53 24.80
C ALA A 67 -14.47 7.19 26.16
N SER A 68 -13.86 6.46 27.10
CA SER A 68 -13.44 7.03 28.39
C SER A 68 -12.27 8.01 28.25
N GLY A 69 -11.36 7.77 27.29
CA GLY A 69 -10.26 8.69 26.97
C GLY A 69 -10.69 9.93 26.16
N LEU A 70 -11.84 9.88 25.47
CA LEU A 70 -12.38 10.98 24.67
C LEU A 70 -13.32 11.92 25.43
N ARG A 71 -13.55 11.72 26.74
CA ARG A 71 -14.30 12.71 27.53
C ARG A 71 -13.57 14.05 27.51
N PRO A 72 -14.28 15.17 27.27
CA PRO A 72 -13.66 16.46 27.02
C PRO A 72 -12.76 16.86 28.20
N VAL A 73 -11.51 17.17 27.86
CA VAL A 73 -10.49 17.78 28.72
C VAL A 73 -10.89 19.24 29.01
N GLU A 74 -12.08 19.46 29.55
CA GLU A 74 -12.58 20.79 29.95
C GLU A 74 -12.44 21.06 31.45
N GLN A 75 -11.97 20.09 32.25
CA GLN A 75 -11.80 20.28 33.70
C GLN A 75 -10.35 20.19 34.22
N GLN A 76 -9.36 20.04 33.33
CA GLN A 76 -7.93 20.18 33.70
C GLN A 76 -7.34 21.45 33.09
N THR A 77 -7.95 22.60 33.41
CA THR A 77 -7.33 23.91 33.17
C THR A 77 -7.56 24.82 34.36
N THR A 78 -7.15 24.37 35.54
CA THR A 78 -6.78 25.26 36.65
C THR A 78 -5.33 24.99 37.01
N VAL A 79 -4.44 25.33 36.08
CA VAL A 79 -3.02 25.51 36.42
C VAL A 79 -2.95 26.81 37.21
N SER A 80 -2.93 26.68 38.53
CA SER A 80 -2.54 27.73 39.46
C SER A 80 -1.16 28.26 39.05
N THR A 81 -1.15 29.42 38.41
CA THR A 81 0.05 30.14 38.04
C THR A 81 0.51 30.93 39.26
N SER A 82 1.26 30.30 40.17
CA SER A 82 2.03 31.02 41.18
C SER A 82 3.49 31.08 40.71
N VAL A 83 3.84 32.16 40.02
CA VAL A 83 5.23 32.53 39.73
C VAL A 83 5.85 33.01 41.05
N SER A 84 6.60 32.13 41.72
CA SER A 84 7.55 32.53 42.76
C SER A 84 8.93 32.65 42.13
N ALA A 85 9.42 33.89 42.08
CA ALA A 85 10.77 34.21 41.68
C ALA A 85 11.78 33.65 42.69
N SER A 86 12.69 32.81 42.22
CA SER A 86 13.94 32.50 42.90
C SER A 86 14.99 32.07 41.88
N ALA A 87 15.91 32.98 41.60
CA ALA A 87 17.22 32.64 41.06
C ALA A 87 17.98 31.84 42.13
N PRO A 88 18.80 30.84 41.76
CA PRO A 88 20.19 31.20 41.48
C PRO A 88 20.96 30.30 40.48
N ARG A 89 22.07 30.89 40.02
CA ARG A 89 23.38 30.33 39.65
C ARG A 89 23.54 29.41 38.43
N ALA A 90 24.38 29.93 37.54
CA ALA A 90 25.00 29.28 36.40
C ALA A 90 25.79 28.02 36.77
N ALA A 91 25.54 26.95 36.01
CA ALA A 91 26.45 25.82 35.85
C ALA A 91 26.77 25.67 34.36
N THR A 92 28.03 25.89 34.03
CA THR A 92 28.62 25.71 32.70
C THR A 92 28.70 24.22 32.38
N ILE A 93 28.09 23.79 31.27
CA ILE A 93 28.24 22.43 30.73
C ILE A 93 29.23 22.49 29.56
N PRO A 94 30.34 21.74 29.57
CA PRO A 94 31.26 21.69 28.44
C PRO A 94 30.69 20.83 27.31
N ILE A 95 30.63 21.40 26.10
CA ILE A 95 30.31 20.69 24.86
C ILE A 95 31.64 20.15 24.30
N ASN A 96 31.77 18.83 24.22
CA ASN A 96 32.89 18.19 23.54
C ASN A 96 32.65 18.18 22.03
N ASP A 97 33.55 18.81 21.28
CA ASP A 97 33.65 18.73 19.83
C ASP A 97 34.11 17.33 19.40
N ALA A 98 33.18 16.53 18.87
CA ALA A 98 33.50 15.32 18.12
C ALA A 98 33.56 15.66 16.63
N SER A 99 34.78 15.65 16.09
CA SER A 99 35.08 15.93 14.69
C SER A 99 34.54 14.80 13.78
N ALA A 100 33.54 15.10 12.96
CA ALA A 100 33.06 14.21 11.90
C ALA A 100 33.80 14.49 10.56
N PRO A 101 34.13 13.46 9.76
CA PRO A 101 34.84 13.65 8.50
C PRO A 101 33.96 14.32 7.44
N VAL A 102 34.44 15.46 6.94
CA VAL A 102 33.84 16.24 5.86
C VAL A 102 33.93 15.46 4.56
N THR A 103 32.78 14.97 4.07
CA THR A 103 32.69 14.41 2.72
C THR A 103 32.49 15.52 1.69
N PRO A 104 33.25 15.51 0.58
CA PRO A 104 33.24 16.58 -0.41
C PRO A 104 31.91 16.73 -1.20
N TRP A 105 31.24 17.88 -1.03
CA TRP A 105 29.93 18.26 -1.58
C TRP A 105 29.75 18.21 -3.11
N TRP A 106 30.82 18.42 -3.89
CA TRP A 106 30.85 18.37 -5.36
C TRP A 106 30.56 16.99 -5.99
N ALA A 107 30.61 15.89 -5.23
CA ALA A 107 30.27 14.55 -5.74
C ALA A 107 28.75 14.30 -5.91
N ARG A 108 27.89 15.13 -5.30
CA ARG A 108 26.42 14.98 -5.37
C ARG A 108 25.76 15.79 -6.48
N SER A 109 26.47 16.74 -7.09
CA SER A 109 25.92 17.63 -8.12
C SER A 109 25.82 17.00 -9.51
N SER A 110 26.68 16.04 -9.85
CA SER A 110 26.64 15.37 -11.17
C SER A 110 25.44 14.45 -11.34
N LEU A 111 24.95 13.80 -10.27
CA LEU A 111 23.73 12.98 -10.32
C LEU A 111 22.44 13.81 -10.48
N ARG A 112 22.41 15.06 -9.99
CA ARG A 112 21.24 15.93 -10.12
C ARG A 112 21.07 16.49 -11.54
N ALA A 113 22.17 16.68 -12.27
CA ALA A 113 22.12 17.14 -13.66
C ALA A 113 21.54 16.07 -14.60
N ALA A 114 21.86 14.79 -14.40
CA ALA A 114 21.31 13.70 -15.20
C ALA A 114 19.79 13.52 -15.00
N ALA A 115 19.30 13.63 -13.76
CA ALA A 115 17.88 13.55 -13.46
C ALA A 115 17.06 14.70 -14.07
N ALA A 116 17.61 15.92 -14.10
CA ALA A 116 16.95 17.08 -14.72
C ALA A 116 16.80 16.94 -16.24
N VAL A 117 17.81 16.38 -16.93
CA VAL A 117 17.73 16.13 -18.38
C VAL A 117 16.74 15.00 -18.70
N ALA A 118 16.69 13.95 -17.88
CA ALA A 118 15.70 12.88 -18.03
C ALA A 118 14.25 13.35 -17.80
N LEU A 119 14.03 14.26 -16.84
CA LEU A 119 12.72 14.86 -16.58
C LEU A 119 12.29 15.87 -17.66
N MET A 120 13.22 16.64 -18.24
CA MET A 120 12.89 17.52 -19.37
C MET A 120 12.59 16.75 -20.66
N ALA A 121 13.32 15.65 -20.93
CA ALA A 121 13.06 14.80 -22.09
C ALA A 121 11.69 14.10 -22.01
N SER A 122 11.26 13.69 -20.81
CA SER A 122 9.93 13.09 -20.60
C SER A 122 8.79 14.12 -20.69
N GLY A 123 9.01 15.36 -20.24
CA GLY A 123 8.01 16.44 -20.36
C GLY A 123 7.70 16.87 -21.80
N ALA A 124 8.70 16.88 -22.69
CA ALA A 124 8.52 17.30 -24.08
C ALA A 124 7.65 16.34 -24.92
N VAL A 125 7.61 15.05 -24.55
CA VAL A 125 6.79 14.04 -25.23
C VAL A 125 5.32 14.17 -24.84
N LEU A 126 5.00 14.42 -23.56
CA LEU A 126 3.62 14.62 -23.12
C LEU A 126 2.99 15.90 -23.69
N GLY A 127 3.75 16.99 -23.81
CA GLY A 127 3.24 18.29 -24.27
C GLY A 127 2.78 18.34 -25.74
N ARG A 128 3.25 17.43 -26.59
CA ARG A 128 2.82 17.38 -28.00
C ARG A 128 1.52 16.61 -28.24
N VAL A 129 1.15 15.70 -27.33
CA VAL A 129 -0.06 14.86 -27.50
C VAL A 129 -1.32 15.65 -27.12
N THR A 130 -1.21 16.60 -26.19
CA THR A 130 -2.33 17.50 -25.82
C THR A 130 -2.58 18.62 -26.83
N ALA A 131 -1.63 18.91 -27.73
CA ALA A 131 -1.75 19.94 -28.77
C ALA A 131 -2.30 19.43 -30.12
N GLY A 132 -2.79 18.18 -30.19
CA GLY A 132 -3.39 17.63 -31.42
C GLY A 132 -2.40 17.28 -32.53
N GLY A 133 -1.11 17.13 -32.22
CA GLY A 133 -0.12 16.67 -33.19
C GLY A 133 -0.30 15.18 -33.50
N THR A 134 -0.19 14.80 -34.78
CA THR A 134 -0.18 13.39 -35.21
C THR A 134 0.94 12.63 -34.48
N PRO A 135 0.65 11.46 -33.87
CA PRO A 135 1.69 10.67 -33.20
C PRO A 135 2.76 10.28 -34.21
N ALA A 136 4.02 10.62 -33.94
CA ALA A 136 5.13 10.10 -34.71
C ALA A 136 5.14 8.57 -34.55
N SER A 137 5.23 7.85 -35.67
CA SER A 137 5.25 6.38 -35.70
C SER A 137 6.23 5.82 -34.67
N ALA A 138 5.77 4.84 -33.88
CA ALA A 138 6.52 4.24 -32.77
C ALA A 138 7.94 3.79 -33.16
N ASP A 139 8.15 3.43 -34.43
CA ASP A 139 9.45 3.05 -35.01
C ASP A 139 10.52 4.14 -34.89
N ARG A 140 10.15 5.43 -34.99
CA ARG A 140 11.12 6.53 -34.85
C ARG A 140 11.50 6.79 -33.39
N ALA A 141 10.58 6.61 -32.45
CA ALA A 141 10.87 6.78 -31.03
C ALA A 141 11.75 5.65 -30.49
N ALA A 142 11.53 4.41 -30.95
CA ALA A 142 12.37 3.26 -30.63
C ALA A 142 13.82 3.42 -31.14
N GLY A 143 13.99 3.98 -32.35
CA GLY A 143 15.32 4.25 -32.91
C GLY A 143 16.14 5.26 -32.11
N VAL A 144 15.53 6.33 -31.59
CA VAL A 144 16.25 7.35 -30.80
C VAL A 144 16.57 6.85 -29.38
N ALA A 145 15.68 6.05 -28.78
CA ALA A 145 15.93 5.40 -27.49
C ALA A 145 17.06 4.35 -27.56
N GLY A 146 17.13 3.57 -28.65
CA GLY A 146 18.20 2.60 -28.86
C GLY A 146 19.59 3.24 -28.95
N VAL A 147 19.72 4.35 -29.68
CA VAL A 147 21.00 5.08 -29.83
C VAL A 147 21.46 5.70 -28.49
N MET A 148 20.54 6.14 -27.64
CA MET A 148 20.85 6.66 -26.30
C MET A 148 21.26 5.55 -25.31
N ALA A 149 20.62 4.38 -25.37
CA ALA A 149 20.95 3.23 -24.51
C ALA A 149 22.35 2.66 -24.83
N GLU A 150 22.72 2.63 -26.11
CA GLU A 150 24.04 2.17 -26.55
C GLU A 150 25.16 3.13 -26.14
N SER A 151 24.90 4.44 -26.19
CA SER A 151 25.85 5.46 -25.72
C SER A 151 26.04 5.47 -24.20
N LEU A 152 25.13 4.86 -23.43
CA LEU A 152 25.21 4.74 -21.96
C LEU A 152 25.79 3.39 -21.50
N GLY A 153 26.19 2.51 -22.43
CA GLY A 153 26.76 1.19 -22.11
C GLY A 153 25.75 0.22 -21.47
N LEU A 154 24.44 0.49 -21.57
CA LEU A 154 23.37 -0.37 -21.10
C LEU A 154 23.08 -1.44 -22.16
N GLY A 155 24.09 -2.25 -22.47
CA GLY A 155 23.93 -3.42 -23.34
C GLY A 155 22.95 -4.38 -22.68
N ASP A 156 21.79 -4.56 -23.32
CA ASP A 156 20.73 -5.51 -22.99
C ASP A 156 19.61 -5.05 -22.02
N VAL A 157 19.41 -3.74 -21.82
CA VAL A 157 18.16 -3.24 -21.21
C VAL A 157 17.16 -2.88 -22.32
N SER A 158 16.32 -3.85 -22.69
CA SER A 158 15.18 -3.61 -23.58
C SER A 158 14.14 -2.73 -22.87
N LEU A 159 14.31 -1.41 -22.98
CA LEU A 159 13.33 -0.43 -22.53
C LEU A 159 12.12 -0.49 -23.47
N ARG A 160 11.20 -1.43 -23.22
CA ARG A 160 9.90 -1.44 -23.88
C ARG A 160 9.16 -0.17 -23.42
N PRO A 161 8.85 0.78 -24.32
CA PRO A 161 8.06 1.93 -23.95
C PRO A 161 6.73 1.43 -23.40
N ALA A 162 6.28 1.95 -22.26
CA ALA A 162 4.92 1.77 -21.79
C ALA A 162 3.98 2.52 -22.76
N THR A 163 3.70 1.91 -23.90
CA THR A 163 2.67 2.40 -24.82
C THR A 163 1.34 2.17 -24.13
N TYR A 164 0.68 3.23 -23.69
CA TYR A 164 -0.68 3.15 -23.19
C TYR A 164 -1.59 2.62 -24.30
N GLY A 165 -1.88 1.32 -24.26
CA GLY A 165 -2.86 0.64 -25.08
C GLY A 165 -2.69 0.87 -26.58
N ALA A 166 -1.80 0.11 -27.21
CA ALA A 166 -2.02 -0.14 -28.63
C ALA A 166 -3.41 -0.80 -28.79
N ALA A 167 -4.27 -0.25 -29.64
CA ALA A 167 -5.58 -0.83 -29.90
C ALA A 167 -5.41 -2.32 -30.29
N GLY A 168 -5.89 -3.22 -29.43
CA GLY A 168 -5.72 -4.68 -29.58
C GLY A 168 -4.81 -5.38 -28.57
N GLU A 169 -4.21 -4.69 -27.60
CA GLU A 169 -3.37 -5.34 -26.56
C GLU A 169 -4.18 -6.22 -25.60
N PHE A 170 -5.45 -5.88 -25.39
CA PHE A 170 -6.40 -6.69 -24.63
C PHE A 170 -7.62 -6.99 -25.49
N ALA A 171 -8.03 -8.25 -25.54
CA ALA A 171 -9.23 -8.72 -26.22
C ALA A 171 -10.52 -8.32 -25.47
N SER A 172 -10.43 -8.04 -24.16
CA SER A 172 -11.56 -7.58 -23.34
C SER A 172 -11.12 -6.86 -22.07
N VAL A 173 -12.03 -6.09 -21.46
CA VAL A 173 -11.85 -5.48 -20.12
C VAL A 173 -11.58 -6.55 -19.07
N SER A 174 -12.29 -7.69 -19.12
CA SER A 174 -12.07 -8.80 -18.19
C SER A 174 -10.66 -9.38 -18.29
N GLN A 175 -10.09 -9.49 -19.49
CA GLN A 175 -8.71 -9.91 -19.69
C GLN A 175 -7.74 -8.90 -19.06
N ALA A 176 -7.94 -7.60 -19.31
CA ALA A 176 -7.10 -6.55 -18.73
C ALA A 176 -7.13 -6.57 -17.19
N THR A 177 -8.32 -6.65 -16.59
CA THR A 177 -8.49 -6.76 -15.13
C THR A 177 -7.83 -8.01 -14.57
N SER A 178 -7.95 -9.15 -15.26
CA SER A 178 -7.30 -10.40 -14.84
C SER A 178 -5.77 -10.29 -14.86
N LEU A 179 -5.21 -9.60 -15.85
CA LEU A 179 -3.76 -9.36 -15.95
C LEU A 179 -3.30 -8.40 -14.86
N LEU A 180 -4.03 -7.31 -14.63
CA LEU A 180 -3.73 -6.34 -13.56
C LEU A 180 -3.68 -7.04 -12.19
N ASN A 181 -4.72 -7.81 -11.85
CA ASN A 181 -4.78 -8.53 -10.59
C ASN A 181 -3.63 -9.55 -10.44
N ARG A 182 -3.20 -10.18 -11.53
CA ARG A 182 -2.03 -11.07 -11.54
C ARG A 182 -0.75 -10.29 -11.29
N ALA A 183 -0.54 -9.20 -12.03
CA ALA A 183 0.63 -8.34 -11.89
C ALA A 183 0.76 -7.74 -10.49
N GLN A 184 -0.35 -7.35 -9.87
CA GLN A 184 -0.37 -6.88 -8.48
C GLN A 184 0.12 -7.97 -7.51
N ARG A 185 -0.41 -9.20 -7.60
CA ARG A 185 0.05 -10.31 -6.76
C ARG A 185 1.52 -10.67 -6.99
N ASP A 186 1.98 -10.59 -8.25
CA ASP A 186 3.38 -10.87 -8.58
C ASP A 186 4.31 -9.78 -8.05
N TYR A 187 3.90 -8.52 -8.13
CA TYR A 187 4.61 -7.40 -7.51
C TYR A 187 4.67 -7.53 -5.98
N GLU A 188 3.54 -7.84 -5.33
CA GLU A 188 3.48 -8.05 -3.87
C GLU A 188 4.45 -9.17 -3.45
N ARG A 189 4.41 -10.31 -4.14
CA ARG A 189 5.32 -11.45 -3.88
C ARG A 189 6.78 -11.07 -4.07
N ALA A 190 7.10 -10.36 -5.16
CA ALA A 190 8.46 -9.89 -5.42
C ALA A 190 8.93 -8.90 -4.33
N SER A 191 8.05 -7.99 -3.90
CA SER A 191 8.36 -7.02 -2.85
C SER A 191 8.62 -7.70 -1.50
N LEU A 192 7.86 -8.74 -1.15
CA LEU A 192 8.07 -9.53 0.07
C LEU A 192 9.38 -10.32 -0.01
N TRP A 193 9.69 -10.92 -1.15
CA TRP A 193 10.95 -11.61 -1.34
C TRP A 193 12.13 -10.64 -1.23
N LEU A 194 12.04 -9.46 -1.85
CA LEU A 194 13.07 -8.42 -1.74
C LEU A 194 13.25 -8.00 -0.29
N ALA A 195 12.17 -7.72 0.43
CA ALA A 195 12.23 -7.35 1.84
C ALA A 195 12.85 -8.44 2.73
N ALA A 196 12.57 -9.72 2.44
CA ALA A 196 13.13 -10.86 3.19
C ALA A 196 14.62 -11.13 2.87
N ASN A 197 15.08 -10.71 1.69
CA ASN A 197 16.46 -10.91 1.23
C ASN A 197 17.30 -9.62 1.28
N ASP A 198 16.72 -8.51 1.73
CA ASP A 198 17.43 -7.25 1.90
C ASP A 198 18.34 -7.32 3.13
N SER A 199 19.64 -7.50 2.88
CA SER A 199 20.66 -7.54 3.92
C SER A 199 21.24 -6.17 4.25
N THR A 200 20.71 -5.09 3.65
CA THR A 200 21.22 -3.75 3.95
C THR A 200 20.90 -3.37 5.39
N PRO A 201 21.89 -2.91 6.17
CA PRO A 201 21.63 -2.40 7.51
C PRO A 201 20.80 -1.12 7.38
N HIS A 202 19.54 -1.18 7.82
CA HIS A 202 18.65 -0.04 7.76
C HIS A 202 18.84 0.84 8.98
N ASP A 203 19.22 2.10 8.74
CA ASP A 203 19.19 3.11 9.80
C ASP A 203 17.74 3.40 10.20
N SER A 204 17.51 3.57 11.50
CA SER A 204 16.26 4.05 12.07
C SER A 204 15.73 5.31 11.36
N ASP A 205 16.62 6.17 10.85
CA ASP A 205 16.24 7.39 10.12
C ASP A 205 15.54 7.11 8.78
N VAL A 206 15.85 6.00 8.11
CA VAL A 206 15.18 5.59 6.86
C VAL A 206 13.72 5.26 7.13
N TYR A 207 13.46 4.52 8.22
CA TYR A 207 12.10 4.17 8.64
C TYR A 207 11.31 5.41 9.08
N ARG A 208 11.94 6.36 9.78
CA ARG A 208 11.30 7.64 10.15
C ARG A 208 10.92 8.46 8.92
N ALA A 209 11.82 8.56 7.94
CA ALA A 209 11.55 9.25 6.69
C ALA A 209 10.41 8.58 5.90
N ARG A 210 10.39 7.24 5.85
CA ARG A 210 9.30 6.47 5.25
C ARG A 210 7.97 6.72 5.95
N LEU A 211 7.93 6.70 7.29
CA LEU A 211 6.71 6.98 8.06
C LEU A 211 6.18 8.40 7.76
N ALA A 212 7.05 9.41 7.77
CA ALA A 212 6.66 10.78 7.44
C ALA A 212 6.07 10.89 6.02
N ALA A 213 6.62 10.16 5.04
CA ALA A 213 6.08 10.12 3.68
C ALA A 213 4.71 9.42 3.61
N LEU A 214 4.54 8.31 4.33
CA LEU A 214 3.26 7.58 4.40
C LEU A 214 2.17 8.41 5.10
N ASP A 215 2.52 9.13 6.15
CA ASP A 215 1.61 10.06 6.84
C ASP A 215 1.15 11.19 5.89
N GLN A 216 2.05 11.73 5.08
CA GLN A 216 1.70 12.71 4.04
C GLN A 216 0.77 12.11 2.98
N MET A 217 1.02 10.88 2.53
CA MET A 217 0.15 10.18 1.57
C MET A 217 -1.25 9.95 2.13
N MET A 218 -1.38 9.53 3.39
CA MET A 218 -2.67 9.35 4.05
C MET A 218 -3.40 10.68 4.21
N ALA A 219 -2.71 11.76 4.58
CA ALA A 219 -3.29 13.09 4.71
C ALA A 219 -3.82 13.60 3.36
N ALA A 220 -3.04 13.47 2.29
CA ALA A 220 -3.44 13.83 0.94
C ALA A 220 -4.63 12.99 0.45
N SER A 221 -4.61 11.68 0.69
CA SER A 221 -5.70 10.78 0.29
C SER A 221 -7.00 11.09 1.04
N ARG A 222 -6.91 11.43 2.34
CA ARG A 222 -8.07 11.84 3.14
C ARG A 222 -8.68 13.16 2.64
N ALA A 223 -7.84 14.13 2.27
CA ALA A 223 -8.32 15.37 1.66
C ALA A 223 -9.04 15.09 0.33
N ALA A 224 -8.47 14.26 -0.54
CA ALA A 224 -9.11 13.87 -1.79
C ALA A 224 -10.44 13.11 -1.58
N LEU A 225 -10.50 12.22 -0.58
CA LEU A 225 -11.74 11.51 -0.21
C LEU A 225 -12.80 12.44 0.40
N SER A 226 -12.42 13.56 1.01
CA SER A 226 -13.41 14.56 1.45
C SER A 226 -14.11 15.24 0.27
N ASP A 227 -13.42 15.39 -0.86
CA ASP A 227 -13.99 15.92 -2.10
C ASP A 227 -14.76 14.84 -2.89
N ALA A 228 -14.33 13.58 -2.81
CA ALA A 228 -14.92 12.45 -3.53
C ALA A 228 -15.12 11.21 -2.63
N PRO A 229 -16.15 11.20 -1.75
CA PRO A 229 -16.30 10.18 -0.70
C PRO A 229 -16.65 8.78 -1.22
N GLN A 230 -17.05 8.65 -2.48
CA GLN A 230 -17.45 7.39 -3.12
C GLN A 230 -16.44 6.91 -4.17
N ASP A 231 -15.24 7.51 -4.23
CA ASP A 231 -14.20 7.08 -5.17
C ASP A 231 -13.48 5.81 -4.65
N PRO A 232 -13.66 4.65 -5.29
CA PRO A 232 -13.07 3.39 -4.83
C PRO A 232 -11.55 3.37 -5.00
N VAL A 233 -11.00 4.10 -5.98
CA VAL A 233 -9.56 4.11 -6.27
C VAL A 233 -8.82 4.91 -5.20
N LEU A 234 -9.34 6.09 -4.84
CA LEU A 234 -8.77 6.90 -3.76
C LEU A 234 -8.82 6.17 -2.41
N ASN A 235 -9.92 5.46 -2.14
CA ASN A 235 -10.05 4.66 -0.92
C ASN A 235 -9.00 3.52 -0.88
N GLN A 236 -8.75 2.86 -2.02
CA GLN A 236 -7.72 1.83 -2.11
C GLN A 236 -6.32 2.39 -1.81
N TYR A 237 -5.96 3.57 -2.33
CA TYR A 237 -4.68 4.20 -2.02
C TYR A 237 -4.53 4.58 -0.55
N TYR A 238 -5.60 5.07 0.09
CA TYR A 238 -5.59 5.36 1.52
C TYR A 238 -5.32 4.10 2.36
N LEU A 239 -6.04 3.01 2.08
CA LEU A 239 -5.87 1.74 2.80
C LEU A 239 -4.48 1.13 2.59
N ALA A 240 -3.94 1.23 1.38
CA ALA A 240 -2.58 0.78 1.08
C ALA A 240 -1.51 1.60 1.82
N ALA A 241 -1.66 2.92 1.91
CA ALA A 241 -0.75 3.77 2.68
C ALA A 241 -0.82 3.46 4.18
N PHE A 242 -2.03 3.22 4.70
CA PHE A 242 -2.24 2.86 6.10
C PHE A 242 -1.58 1.52 6.46
N SER A 243 -1.80 0.46 5.66
CA SER A 243 -1.17 -0.84 5.93
C SER A 243 0.36 -0.78 5.84
N ALA A 244 0.89 -0.01 4.88
CA ALA A 244 2.32 0.23 4.76
C ALA A 244 2.90 0.96 5.99
N ARG A 245 2.15 1.88 6.60
CA ARG A 245 2.56 2.58 7.83
C ARG A 245 2.70 1.61 9.00
N GLU A 246 1.69 0.77 9.21
CA GLU A 246 1.70 -0.21 10.30
C GLU A 246 2.85 -1.23 10.14
N ALA A 247 3.09 -1.71 8.92
CA ALA A 247 4.24 -2.57 8.64
C ALA A 247 5.58 -1.86 8.92
N THR A 248 5.68 -0.57 8.58
CA THR A 248 6.89 0.22 8.84
C THR A 248 7.11 0.45 10.33
N LEU A 249 6.06 0.65 11.12
CA LEU A 249 6.14 0.74 12.58
C LEU A 249 6.64 -0.56 13.21
N GLN A 250 6.16 -1.72 12.73
CA GLN A 250 6.65 -3.02 13.17
C GLN A 250 8.14 -3.20 12.86
N GLN A 251 8.57 -2.85 11.64
CA GLN A 251 9.98 -2.88 11.25
C GLN A 251 10.84 -1.96 12.12
N LEU A 252 10.39 -0.73 12.36
CA LEU A 252 11.09 0.21 13.26
C LEU A 252 11.22 -0.36 14.67
N GLY A 253 10.16 -1.00 15.19
CA GLY A 253 10.18 -1.68 16.48
C GLY A 253 11.23 -2.80 16.56
N THR A 254 11.42 -3.57 15.49
CA THR A 254 12.47 -4.61 15.44
C THR A 254 13.89 -4.07 15.29
N SER A 255 14.05 -2.86 14.73
CA SER A 255 15.35 -2.23 14.50
C SER A 255 15.92 -1.51 15.74
N LEU A 256 15.07 -1.19 16.73
CA LEU A 256 15.49 -0.47 17.92
C LEU A 256 16.20 -1.41 18.92
N PRO A 257 17.28 -0.95 19.59
CA PRO A 257 17.95 -1.73 20.62
C PRO A 257 16.98 -2.11 21.75
N VAL A 258 17.11 -3.34 22.26
CA VAL A 258 16.35 -3.85 23.41
C VAL A 258 16.46 -2.85 24.58
N GLY A 259 15.35 -2.20 24.94
CA GLY A 259 15.29 -1.19 26.01
C GLY A 259 14.92 0.24 25.55
N LYS A 260 14.80 0.51 24.25
CA LYS A 260 14.24 1.78 23.74
C LYS A 260 12.79 1.59 23.28
N THR A 261 11.86 2.09 24.07
CA THR A 261 10.42 2.14 23.72
C THR A 261 10.14 3.38 22.87
N ILE A 262 9.36 3.22 21.79
CA ILE A 262 8.86 4.34 21.00
C ILE A 262 7.71 4.98 21.79
N GLU A 263 7.93 6.12 22.42
CA GLU A 263 6.89 6.79 23.23
C GLU A 263 5.86 7.57 22.39
N ARG A 264 6.11 7.83 21.09
CA ARG A 264 5.14 8.51 20.21
C ARG A 264 5.46 8.43 18.71
N TYR A 265 4.46 8.03 17.91
CA TYR A 265 4.28 8.34 16.47
C TYR A 265 2.78 8.37 16.13
#